data_AF-A0A6I3CRX3-F1
#
_entry.id   AF-A0A6I3CRX3-F1
#
_cell.length_a   1.000
_cell.length_b   1.000
_cell.length_c   1.000
_cell.angle_alpha   90.00
_cell.angle_beta   90.00
_cell.angle_gamma   90.00
#
_symmetry.space_group_name_H-M   'P 1'
#
loop_
_entity.id
_entity.type
_entity.pdbx_description
1 polymer ?
#
loop_
_entity_poly.entity_id
_entity_poly.type
_entity_poly.pdbx_seq_one_letter_code
_entity_poly.pdbx_strand_id
1 'polypeptide(L)'
;MDNATTESAIISPAAALVGDPAKYGRVGADGTVFVITGEGEKAVGSYPGKTPDEALAYFVRKFEALASEVALLAARIKSGAMVPSDAGAAVTKLRQQVENLNGVGNLAALKLSVEQIPMLIEEHKSIFEARKAAEAAAKAVKRAEGAAIKEKLVAEAEMHALSENWKLTSERLKTLLDEWKKAPRLDKKADADLWKRFSTSRNKFDKRRRTHFATLLQAQSAVKSAKEIIVSEAESLANSHDWVATARRYKALMDQWKLSGRGKKNDDAKLWLRFKTAQDTFFAAKNSDLEKRQGTMVENLAKRETLILEIEALLPINNLEEARRKFRDLQSKWSKIGMTERSKRAAFDKRFEAVEKAIKEAEAEKWRKSDPTAKARANDVVSQLSAAVANYEAQAAKADAAGNVKKAGELREAATARRAWLAEAEKGLSEFTN
;
A
#
# COMPACT_ATOMS: atom_id res chain seq x y z
N MET A 1 -73.94 -8.33 -69.66
CA MET A 1 -75.23 -8.96 -69.33
C MET A 1 -75.03 -9.73 -68.05
N ASP A 2 -75.48 -9.10 -66.97
CA ASP A 2 -75.93 -9.62 -65.67
C ASP A 2 -75.08 -10.68 -64.96
N ASN A 3 -74.18 -10.18 -64.10
CA ASN A 3 -73.59 -10.95 -63.01
C ASN A 3 -74.43 -10.72 -61.75
N ALA A 4 -75.41 -11.59 -61.51
CA ALA A 4 -76.27 -11.56 -60.32
C ALA A 4 -75.44 -11.90 -59.08
N THR A 5 -75.22 -10.89 -58.25
CA THR A 5 -74.54 -11.00 -56.96
C THR A 5 -75.43 -11.80 -56.01
N THR A 6 -75.00 -13.02 -55.66
CA THR A 6 -75.65 -13.82 -54.62
C THR A 6 -75.20 -13.27 -53.27
N GLU A 7 -75.97 -12.34 -52.71
CA GLU A 7 -75.80 -11.84 -51.35
C GLU A 7 -76.19 -12.96 -50.37
N SER A 8 -75.19 -13.73 -49.94
CA SER A 8 -75.35 -14.71 -48.86
C SER A 8 -75.56 -13.96 -47.54
N ALA A 9 -76.82 -13.84 -47.12
CA ALA A 9 -77.19 -13.23 -45.86
C ALA A 9 -76.49 -13.94 -44.69
N ILE A 10 -75.70 -13.19 -43.93
CA ILE A 10 -74.99 -13.67 -42.75
C ILE A 10 -76.04 -14.01 -41.68
N ILE A 11 -76.39 -15.29 -41.55
CA ILE A 11 -77.27 -15.81 -40.50
C ILE A 11 -76.51 -15.69 -39.16
N SER A 12 -76.92 -14.75 -38.31
CA SER A 12 -76.39 -14.57 -36.96
C SER A 12 -76.58 -15.84 -36.10
N PRO A 13 -75.69 -16.18 -35.15
CA PRO A 13 -75.90 -17.27 -34.18
C PRO A 13 -77.26 -17.23 -33.45
N ALA A 14 -77.87 -16.05 -33.33
CA ALA A 14 -79.23 -15.88 -32.81
C ALA A 14 -80.31 -16.49 -33.74
N ALA A 15 -80.12 -16.42 -35.06
CA ALA A 15 -81.04 -16.97 -36.06
C ALA A 15 -80.99 -18.51 -36.11
N ALA A 16 -79.89 -19.14 -35.67
CA ALA A 16 -79.78 -20.59 -35.53
C ALA A 16 -80.56 -21.15 -34.32
N LEU A 17 -80.81 -20.33 -33.29
CA LEU A 17 -81.58 -20.71 -32.10
C LEU A 17 -83.09 -20.45 -32.25
N VAL A 18 -83.49 -19.51 -33.12
CA VAL A 18 -84.86 -18.96 -33.10
C VAL A 18 -85.55 -18.81 -34.48
N GLY A 19 -84.87 -19.16 -35.58
CA GLY A 19 -85.40 -19.02 -36.93
C GLY A 19 -85.41 -17.58 -37.43
N ASP A 20 -86.12 -17.32 -38.53
CA ASP A 20 -86.29 -15.98 -39.10
C ASP A 20 -87.25 -15.13 -38.24
N PRO A 21 -86.76 -14.12 -37.47
CA PRO A 21 -87.59 -13.38 -36.54
C PRO A 21 -88.62 -12.48 -37.23
N ALA A 22 -88.38 -12.08 -38.49
CA ALA A 22 -89.28 -11.20 -39.24
C ALA A 22 -90.64 -11.84 -39.53
N LYS A 23 -90.70 -13.19 -39.58
CA LYS A 23 -91.95 -13.97 -39.75
C LYS A 23 -92.94 -13.79 -38.61
N TYR A 24 -92.46 -13.33 -37.45
CA TYR A 24 -93.28 -13.08 -36.27
C TYR A 24 -93.75 -11.63 -36.21
N GLY A 25 -93.57 -10.82 -37.26
CA GLY A 25 -93.95 -9.42 -37.25
C GLY A 25 -94.89 -9.03 -38.37
N ARG A 26 -95.75 -8.05 -38.06
CA ARG A 26 -96.65 -7.41 -39.01
C ARG A 26 -96.63 -5.90 -38.79
N VAL A 27 -96.64 -5.12 -39.85
CA VAL A 27 -96.75 -3.65 -39.77
C VAL A 27 -98.17 -3.25 -40.17
N GLY A 28 -98.85 -2.46 -39.34
CA GLY A 28 -100.16 -1.87 -39.62
C GLY A 28 -100.07 -0.74 -40.64
N ALA A 29 -101.21 -0.41 -41.25
CA ALA A 29 -101.30 0.69 -42.23
C ALA A 29 -100.97 2.08 -41.63
N ASP A 30 -101.03 2.20 -40.30
CA ASP A 30 -100.68 3.35 -39.48
C ASP A 30 -99.18 3.41 -39.10
N GLY A 31 -98.38 2.42 -39.54
CA GLY A 31 -96.96 2.30 -39.19
C GLY A 31 -96.68 1.68 -37.81
N THR A 32 -97.70 1.16 -37.13
CA THR A 32 -97.54 0.41 -35.87
C THR A 32 -97.04 -1.00 -36.16
N VAL A 33 -95.97 -1.41 -35.49
CA VAL A 33 -95.40 -2.75 -35.60
C VAL A 33 -96.01 -3.66 -34.52
N PHE A 34 -96.46 -4.82 -34.95
CA PHE A 34 -97.04 -5.88 -34.12
C PHE A 34 -96.14 -7.11 -34.14
N VAL A 35 -96.04 -7.80 -33.01
CA VAL A 35 -95.49 -9.15 -32.92
C VAL A 35 -96.62 -10.16 -32.84
N ILE A 36 -96.52 -11.22 -33.62
CA ILE A 36 -97.45 -12.34 -33.66
C ILE A 36 -97.01 -13.36 -32.61
N THR A 37 -97.86 -13.61 -31.63
CA THR A 37 -97.63 -14.58 -30.55
C THR A 37 -98.71 -15.66 -30.59
N GLY A 38 -98.54 -16.74 -29.82
CA GLY A 38 -99.56 -17.78 -29.68
C GLY A 38 -100.87 -17.31 -29.05
N GLU A 39 -100.86 -16.14 -28.40
CA GLU A 39 -102.01 -15.50 -27.76
C GLU A 39 -102.66 -14.41 -28.64
N GLY A 40 -102.11 -14.16 -29.83
CA GLY A 40 -102.56 -13.13 -30.77
C GLY A 40 -101.49 -12.10 -31.12
N GLU A 41 -101.92 -11.02 -31.78
CA GLU A 41 -101.03 -9.91 -32.17
C GLU A 41 -100.89 -8.90 -31.03
N LYS A 42 -99.65 -8.54 -30.68
CA LYS A 42 -99.32 -7.53 -29.67
C LYS A 42 -98.58 -6.36 -30.32
N ALA A 43 -99.05 -5.13 -30.10
CA ALA A 43 -98.33 -3.93 -30.56
C ALA A 43 -97.00 -3.79 -29.79
N VAL A 44 -95.89 -3.65 -30.50
CA VAL A 44 -94.54 -3.45 -29.91
C VAL A 44 -94.04 -2.01 -30.04
N GLY A 45 -94.68 -1.21 -30.87
CA GLY A 45 -94.41 0.23 -31.02
C GLY A 45 -94.48 0.68 -32.47
N SER A 46 -94.22 1.96 -32.72
CA SER A 46 -94.13 2.54 -34.06
C SER A 46 -92.76 3.16 -34.28
N TYR A 47 -92.33 3.25 -35.54
CA TYR A 47 -91.08 3.92 -35.92
C TYR A 47 -91.40 5.01 -36.98
N PRO A 48 -91.76 6.23 -36.53
CA PRO A 48 -92.26 7.27 -37.42
C PRO A 48 -91.24 7.69 -38.50
N GLY A 49 -91.73 7.95 -39.72
CA GLY A 49 -90.92 8.47 -40.82
C GLY A 49 -90.04 7.44 -41.54
N LYS A 50 -90.35 6.14 -41.40
CA LYS A 50 -89.59 5.02 -41.97
C LYS A 50 -90.49 4.05 -42.70
N THR A 51 -89.93 3.25 -43.61
CA THR A 51 -90.73 2.26 -44.35
C THR A 51 -91.19 1.13 -43.42
N PRO A 52 -92.27 0.40 -43.75
CA PRO A 52 -92.71 -0.76 -42.98
C PRO A 52 -91.59 -1.78 -42.73
N ASP A 53 -90.76 -2.06 -43.73
CA ASP A 53 -89.64 -3.00 -43.61
C ASP A 53 -88.54 -2.49 -42.68
N GLU A 54 -88.23 -1.19 -42.72
CA GLU A 54 -87.26 -0.58 -41.81
C GLU A 54 -87.75 -0.56 -40.35
N ALA A 55 -89.04 -0.28 -40.14
CA ALA A 55 -89.68 -0.31 -38.84
C ALA A 55 -89.67 -1.73 -38.26
N LEU A 56 -90.04 -2.73 -39.06
CA LEU A 56 -89.99 -4.15 -38.70
C LEU A 56 -88.56 -4.58 -38.33
N ALA A 57 -87.59 -4.26 -39.18
CA ALA A 57 -86.18 -4.61 -38.97
C ALA A 57 -85.61 -4.02 -37.66
N TYR A 58 -86.02 -2.81 -37.27
CA TYR A 58 -85.61 -2.20 -36.01
C TYR A 58 -86.05 -3.02 -34.79
N PHE A 59 -87.30 -3.48 -34.76
CA PHE A 59 -87.82 -4.31 -33.66
C PHE A 59 -87.31 -5.76 -33.71
N VAL A 60 -86.98 -6.28 -34.90
CA VAL A 60 -86.27 -7.55 -35.06
C VAL A 60 -84.86 -7.47 -34.46
N ARG A 61 -84.10 -6.40 -34.74
CA ARG A 61 -82.76 -6.22 -34.15
C ARG A 61 -82.76 -6.17 -32.63
N LYS A 62 -83.81 -5.59 -32.02
CA LYS A 62 -83.99 -5.61 -30.55
C LYS A 62 -84.12 -7.03 -30.00
N PHE A 63 -84.89 -7.86 -30.70
CA PHE A 63 -85.02 -9.28 -30.36
C PHE A 63 -83.69 -10.03 -30.52
N GLU A 64 -83.03 -9.86 -31.67
CA GLU A 64 -81.75 -10.54 -31.98
C GLU A 64 -80.63 -10.15 -31.00
N ALA A 65 -80.59 -8.89 -30.56
CA ALA A 65 -79.64 -8.44 -29.55
C ALA A 65 -79.82 -9.22 -28.25
N LEU A 66 -81.05 -9.33 -27.75
CA LEU A 66 -81.33 -10.04 -26.50
C LEU A 66 -81.13 -11.56 -26.64
N ALA A 67 -81.51 -12.15 -27.78
CA ALA A 67 -81.23 -13.55 -28.09
C ALA A 67 -79.73 -13.86 -28.14
N SER A 68 -78.92 -12.93 -28.67
CA SER A 68 -77.46 -13.03 -28.67
C SER A 68 -76.86 -12.95 -27.26
N GLU A 69 -77.41 -12.10 -26.39
CA GLU A 69 -77.00 -12.03 -24.98
C GLU A 69 -77.27 -13.35 -24.24
N VAL A 70 -78.43 -13.95 -24.46
CA VAL A 70 -78.82 -15.26 -23.93
C VAL A 70 -77.87 -16.36 -24.39
N ALA A 71 -77.58 -16.42 -25.70
CA ALA A 71 -76.67 -17.39 -26.27
C ALA A 71 -75.23 -17.23 -25.74
N LEU A 72 -74.77 -15.99 -25.60
CA LEU A 72 -73.46 -15.68 -25.03
C LEU A 72 -73.36 -16.09 -23.56
N LEU A 73 -74.39 -15.82 -22.76
CA LEU A 73 -74.44 -16.23 -21.36
C LEU A 73 -74.34 -17.76 -21.24
N ALA A 74 -75.14 -18.49 -22.03
CA ALA A 74 -75.09 -19.95 -22.06
C ALA A 74 -73.69 -20.48 -22.48
N ALA A 75 -73.07 -19.88 -23.49
CA ALA A 75 -71.71 -20.26 -23.92
C ALA A 75 -70.64 -19.98 -22.84
N ARG A 76 -70.76 -18.87 -22.10
CA ARG A 76 -69.83 -18.53 -20.99
C ARG A 76 -69.98 -19.47 -19.81
N ILE A 77 -71.19 -19.93 -19.50
CA ILE A 77 -71.45 -20.95 -18.47
C ILE A 77 -70.86 -22.30 -18.89
N LYS A 78 -71.18 -22.76 -20.11
CA LYS A 78 -70.68 -24.03 -20.67
C LYS A 78 -69.15 -24.13 -20.69
N SER A 79 -68.48 -23.02 -20.96
CA SER A 79 -67.00 -22.92 -20.97
C SER A 79 -66.37 -22.70 -19.59
N GLY A 80 -67.16 -22.60 -18.51
CA GLY A 80 -66.66 -22.28 -17.17
C GLY A 80 -65.98 -20.91 -17.10
N ALA A 81 -66.34 -19.98 -17.99
CA ALA A 81 -65.78 -18.62 -18.08
C ALA A 81 -66.57 -17.59 -17.25
N MET A 82 -67.56 -18.03 -16.48
CA MET A 82 -68.41 -17.18 -15.66
C MET A 82 -68.57 -17.79 -14.27
N VAL A 83 -68.58 -16.92 -13.26
CA VAL A 83 -68.85 -17.34 -11.88
C VAL A 83 -70.33 -17.73 -11.77
N PRO A 84 -70.67 -18.86 -11.11
CA PRO A 84 -72.06 -19.32 -11.00
C PRO A 84 -73.01 -18.30 -10.36
N SER A 85 -72.57 -17.53 -9.35
CA SER A 85 -73.37 -16.47 -8.72
C SER A 85 -73.71 -15.34 -9.70
N ASP A 86 -72.72 -14.93 -10.50
CA ASP A 86 -72.88 -13.85 -11.47
C ASP A 86 -73.77 -14.31 -12.63
N ALA A 87 -73.67 -15.59 -13.02
CA ALA A 87 -74.55 -16.20 -13.99
C ALA A 87 -76.00 -16.18 -13.51
N GLY A 88 -76.24 -16.50 -12.23
CA GLY A 88 -77.57 -16.41 -11.61
C GLY A 88 -78.15 -14.98 -11.66
N ALA A 89 -77.35 -13.97 -11.32
CA ALA A 89 -77.78 -12.57 -11.41
C ALA A 89 -78.06 -12.13 -12.87
N ALA A 90 -77.25 -12.59 -13.82
CA ALA A 90 -77.45 -12.32 -15.25
C ALA A 90 -78.76 -12.93 -15.78
N VAL A 91 -79.10 -14.15 -15.35
CA VAL A 91 -80.39 -14.79 -15.68
C VAL A 91 -81.57 -13.95 -15.17
N THR A 92 -81.53 -13.48 -13.93
CA THR A 92 -82.61 -12.63 -13.38
C THR A 92 -82.80 -11.35 -14.20
N LYS A 93 -81.70 -10.71 -14.63
CA LYS A 93 -81.77 -9.52 -15.48
C LYS A 93 -82.33 -9.84 -16.86
N LEU A 94 -81.89 -10.93 -17.49
CA LEU A 94 -82.38 -11.35 -18.81
C LEU A 94 -83.86 -11.72 -18.76
N ARG A 95 -84.35 -12.35 -17.68
CA ARG A 95 -85.79 -12.57 -17.47
C ARG A 95 -86.58 -11.27 -17.53
N GLN A 96 -86.14 -10.25 -16.80
CA GLN A 96 -86.79 -8.94 -16.80
C GLN A 96 -86.71 -8.25 -18.17
N GLN A 97 -85.59 -8.38 -18.89
CA GLN A 97 -85.43 -7.82 -20.24
C GLN A 97 -86.33 -8.54 -21.26
N VAL A 98 -86.49 -9.86 -21.17
CA VAL A 98 -87.37 -10.64 -22.04
C VAL A 98 -88.84 -10.33 -21.76
N GLU A 99 -89.23 -10.18 -20.51
CA GLU A 99 -90.60 -9.84 -20.12
C GLU A 99 -91.02 -8.45 -20.64
N ASN A 100 -90.10 -7.49 -20.60
CA ASN A 100 -90.33 -6.11 -21.07
C ASN A 100 -89.91 -5.88 -22.53
N LEU A 101 -89.61 -6.93 -23.29
CA LEU A 101 -89.12 -6.80 -24.66
C LEU A 101 -90.25 -6.36 -25.59
N ASN A 102 -90.12 -5.13 -26.08
CA ASN A 102 -90.85 -4.63 -27.23
C ASN A 102 -90.02 -4.90 -28.50
N GLY A 103 -90.13 -6.12 -29.04
CA GLY A 103 -89.37 -6.59 -30.18
C GLY A 103 -90.14 -7.63 -31.00
N VAL A 104 -89.70 -7.86 -32.22
CA VAL A 104 -90.33 -8.80 -33.17
C VAL A 104 -89.47 -10.05 -33.29
N GLY A 105 -90.04 -11.20 -32.96
CA GLY A 105 -89.38 -12.50 -33.03
C GLY A 105 -90.16 -13.55 -32.24
N ASN A 106 -89.63 -14.77 -32.14
CA ASN A 106 -90.25 -15.82 -31.33
C ASN A 106 -89.96 -15.58 -29.83
N LEU A 107 -90.82 -14.77 -29.20
CA LEU A 107 -90.69 -14.40 -27.78
C LEU A 107 -90.84 -15.62 -26.84
N ALA A 108 -91.63 -16.62 -27.23
CA ALA A 108 -91.83 -17.84 -26.46
C ALA A 108 -90.54 -18.69 -26.41
N ALA A 109 -89.87 -18.86 -27.56
CA ALA A 109 -88.59 -19.56 -27.63
C ALA A 109 -87.49 -18.83 -26.86
N LEU A 110 -87.47 -17.49 -26.91
CA LEU A 110 -86.50 -16.69 -26.16
C LEU A 110 -86.71 -16.84 -24.63
N LYS A 111 -87.96 -16.79 -24.16
CA LYS A 111 -88.30 -17.01 -22.75
C LYS A 111 -87.89 -18.41 -22.28
N LEU A 112 -88.19 -19.44 -23.08
CA LEU A 112 -87.77 -20.82 -22.79
C LEU A 112 -86.24 -20.94 -22.72
N SER A 113 -85.53 -20.30 -23.64
CA SER A 113 -84.07 -20.30 -23.66
C SER A 113 -83.45 -19.71 -22.39
N VAL A 114 -84.05 -18.65 -21.83
CA VAL A 114 -83.64 -18.06 -20.54
C VAL A 114 -83.90 -19.00 -19.36
N GLU A 115 -85.06 -19.67 -19.34
CA GLU A 115 -85.42 -20.60 -18.26
C GLU A 115 -84.59 -21.90 -18.25
N GLN A 116 -83.93 -22.23 -19.37
CA GLN A 116 -82.99 -23.35 -19.43
C GLN A 116 -81.61 -23.02 -18.84
N ILE A 117 -81.24 -21.74 -18.71
CA ILE A 117 -79.90 -21.33 -18.23
C ILE A 117 -79.61 -21.78 -16.79
N PRO A 118 -80.54 -21.69 -15.81
CA PRO A 118 -80.28 -22.18 -14.45
C PRO A 118 -79.81 -23.64 -14.39
N MET A 119 -80.35 -24.52 -15.24
CA MET A 119 -79.89 -25.92 -15.34
C MET A 119 -78.45 -25.99 -15.84
N LEU A 120 -78.09 -25.20 -16.87
CA LEU A 120 -76.72 -25.11 -17.38
C LEU A 120 -75.74 -24.62 -16.31
N ILE A 121 -76.17 -23.72 -15.40
CA ILE A 121 -75.31 -23.23 -14.31
C ILE A 121 -74.92 -24.38 -13.39
N GLU A 122 -75.88 -25.21 -12.96
CA GLU A 122 -75.57 -26.35 -12.09
C GLU A 122 -74.79 -27.44 -12.83
N GLU A 123 -75.15 -27.77 -14.07
CA GLU A 123 -74.47 -28.79 -14.89
C GLU A 123 -72.98 -28.44 -15.10
N HIS A 124 -72.66 -27.17 -15.35
CA HIS A 124 -71.30 -26.74 -15.66
C HIS A 124 -70.54 -26.12 -14.47
N LYS A 125 -71.13 -26.11 -13.27
CA LYS A 125 -70.48 -25.59 -12.04
C LYS A 125 -69.16 -26.30 -11.72
N SER A 126 -69.12 -27.63 -11.91
CA SER A 126 -67.92 -28.43 -11.71
C SER A 126 -66.79 -28.06 -12.67
N ILE A 127 -67.11 -27.66 -13.91
CA ILE A 127 -66.14 -27.20 -14.91
C ILE A 127 -65.51 -25.87 -14.46
N PHE A 128 -66.32 -24.93 -13.97
CA PHE A 128 -65.81 -23.66 -13.43
C PHE A 128 -64.87 -23.89 -12.24
N GLU A 129 -65.27 -24.70 -11.26
CA GLU A 129 -64.42 -24.98 -10.09
C GLU A 129 -63.14 -25.72 -10.47
N ALA A 130 -63.20 -26.70 -11.39
CA ALA A 130 -62.02 -27.39 -11.91
C ALA A 130 -61.05 -26.43 -12.60
N ARG A 131 -61.56 -25.50 -13.43
CA ARG A 131 -60.75 -24.48 -14.11
C ARG A 131 -60.11 -23.52 -13.11
N LYS A 132 -60.88 -23.04 -12.12
CA LYS A 132 -60.39 -22.15 -11.07
C LYS A 132 -59.33 -22.83 -10.21
N ALA A 133 -59.52 -24.09 -9.84
CA ALA A 133 -58.54 -24.90 -9.12
C ALA A 133 -57.27 -25.11 -9.96
N ALA A 134 -57.40 -25.42 -11.25
CA ALA A 134 -56.26 -25.58 -12.16
C ALA A 134 -55.46 -24.27 -12.32
N GLU A 135 -56.14 -23.12 -12.46
CA GLU A 135 -55.48 -21.83 -12.54
C GLU A 135 -54.77 -21.46 -11.21
N ALA A 136 -55.42 -21.72 -10.07
CA ALA A 136 -54.83 -21.52 -8.75
C ALA A 136 -53.60 -22.41 -8.53
N ALA A 137 -53.67 -23.68 -8.94
CA ALA A 137 -52.55 -24.62 -8.90
C ALA A 137 -51.40 -24.16 -9.80
N ALA A 138 -51.67 -23.75 -11.04
CA ALA A 138 -50.65 -23.23 -11.95
C ALA A 138 -49.97 -21.95 -11.40
N LYS A 139 -50.75 -21.05 -10.79
CA LYS A 139 -50.21 -19.87 -10.09
C LYS A 139 -49.38 -20.25 -8.87
N ALA A 140 -49.78 -21.28 -8.11
CA ALA A 140 -49.02 -21.77 -6.97
C ALA A 140 -47.68 -22.37 -7.38
N VAL A 141 -47.65 -23.17 -8.46
CA VAL A 141 -46.41 -23.73 -9.03
C VAL A 141 -45.45 -22.62 -9.45
N LYS A 142 -45.91 -21.63 -10.23
CA LYS A 142 -45.06 -20.49 -10.65
C LYS A 142 -44.51 -19.70 -9.47
N ARG A 143 -45.31 -19.52 -8.40
CA ARG A 143 -44.84 -18.86 -7.16
C ARG A 143 -43.77 -19.70 -6.45
N ALA A 144 -43.98 -21.02 -6.34
CA ALA A 144 -43.02 -21.93 -5.71
C ALA A 144 -41.69 -21.97 -6.49
N GLU A 145 -41.72 -22.02 -7.82
CA GLU A 145 -40.54 -21.96 -8.68
C GLU A 145 -39.78 -20.63 -8.50
N GLY A 146 -40.50 -19.50 -8.52
CA GLY A 146 -39.89 -18.19 -8.28
C GLY A 146 -39.25 -18.08 -6.91
N ALA A 147 -39.88 -18.65 -5.88
CA ALA A 147 -39.35 -18.68 -4.52
C ALA A 147 -38.11 -19.55 -4.42
N ALA A 148 -38.11 -20.73 -5.05
CA ALA A 148 -36.96 -21.62 -5.09
C ALA A 148 -35.75 -20.99 -5.82
N ILE A 149 -35.98 -20.27 -6.93
CA ILE A 149 -34.92 -19.52 -7.63
C ILE A 149 -34.33 -18.46 -6.70
N LYS A 150 -35.17 -17.62 -6.08
CA LYS A 150 -34.70 -16.55 -5.19
C LYS A 150 -34.01 -17.08 -3.94
N GLU A 151 -34.49 -18.18 -3.36
CA GLU A 151 -33.85 -18.83 -2.23
C GLU A 151 -32.44 -19.33 -2.59
N LYS A 152 -32.24 -19.93 -3.78
CA LYS A 152 -30.90 -20.33 -4.25
C LYS A 152 -29.96 -19.13 -4.37
N LEU A 153 -30.44 -18.02 -4.94
CA LEU A 153 -29.64 -16.79 -5.05
C LEU A 153 -29.25 -16.23 -3.67
N VAL A 154 -30.17 -16.26 -2.71
CA VAL A 154 -29.94 -15.82 -1.33
C VAL A 154 -28.92 -16.73 -0.64
N ALA A 155 -29.10 -18.05 -0.73
CA ALA A 155 -28.19 -19.02 -0.13
C ALA A 155 -26.76 -18.87 -0.67
N GLU A 156 -26.60 -18.68 -1.97
CA GLU A 156 -25.28 -18.45 -2.57
C GLU A 156 -24.66 -17.13 -2.10
N ALA A 157 -25.46 -16.05 -2.01
CA ALA A 157 -24.99 -14.78 -1.47
C ALA A 157 -24.56 -14.90 0.01
N GLU A 158 -25.28 -15.70 0.80
CA GLU A 158 -24.97 -16.01 2.20
C GLU A 158 -23.63 -16.77 2.32
N MET A 159 -23.36 -17.76 1.47
CA MET A 159 -22.06 -18.46 1.41
C MET A 159 -20.90 -17.50 1.12
N HIS A 160 -21.13 -16.49 0.29
CA HIS A 160 -20.14 -15.50 -0.08
C HIS A 160 -19.94 -14.37 0.93
N ALA A 161 -20.84 -14.23 1.91
CA ALA A 161 -20.82 -13.12 2.86
C ALA A 161 -19.51 -13.02 3.67
N LEU A 162 -18.82 -14.17 3.84
CA LEU A 162 -17.56 -14.25 4.57
C LEU A 162 -16.31 -14.48 3.69
N SER A 163 -16.46 -14.57 2.36
CA SER A 163 -15.35 -14.79 1.43
C SER A 163 -14.30 -13.68 1.50
N GLU A 164 -13.03 -14.07 1.40
CA GLU A 164 -11.87 -13.16 1.29
C GLU A 164 -11.38 -13.01 -0.16
N ASN A 165 -12.00 -13.72 -1.10
CA ASN A 165 -11.70 -13.58 -2.52
C ASN A 165 -12.40 -12.33 -3.08
N TRP A 166 -11.86 -11.15 -2.73
CA TRP A 166 -12.54 -9.87 -2.92
C TRP A 166 -12.96 -9.62 -4.37
N LYS A 167 -12.12 -9.93 -5.36
CA LYS A 167 -12.42 -9.65 -6.77
C LYS A 167 -13.53 -10.56 -7.30
N LEU A 168 -13.30 -11.88 -7.24
CA LEU A 168 -14.23 -12.87 -7.79
C LEU A 168 -15.58 -12.85 -7.08
N THR A 169 -15.59 -12.71 -5.75
CA THR A 169 -16.85 -12.61 -4.99
C THR A 169 -17.59 -11.31 -5.30
N SER A 170 -16.91 -10.19 -5.53
CA SER A 170 -17.58 -8.93 -5.94
C SER A 170 -18.27 -9.09 -7.29
N GLU A 171 -17.60 -9.72 -8.26
CA GLU A 171 -18.15 -10.00 -9.58
C GLU A 171 -19.34 -10.96 -9.47
N ARG A 172 -19.23 -12.04 -8.69
CA ARG A 172 -20.33 -13.00 -8.50
C ARG A 172 -21.55 -12.37 -7.81
N LEU A 173 -21.37 -11.60 -6.74
CA LEU A 173 -22.48 -10.90 -6.07
C LEU A 173 -23.19 -9.89 -6.98
N LYS A 174 -22.46 -9.28 -7.93
CA LYS A 174 -23.05 -8.42 -8.96
C LYS A 174 -23.92 -9.25 -9.92
N THR A 175 -23.42 -10.39 -10.39
CA THR A 175 -24.18 -11.31 -11.23
C THR A 175 -25.44 -11.82 -10.52
N LEU A 176 -25.34 -12.22 -9.26
CA LEU A 176 -26.49 -12.67 -8.45
C LEU A 176 -27.57 -11.59 -8.31
N LEU A 177 -27.18 -10.31 -8.19
CA LEU A 177 -28.14 -9.19 -8.17
C LEU A 177 -28.87 -9.05 -9.52
N ASP A 178 -28.18 -9.27 -10.63
CA ASP A 178 -28.80 -9.19 -11.95
C ASP A 178 -29.69 -10.42 -12.24
N GLU A 179 -29.32 -11.60 -11.75
CA GLU A 179 -30.17 -12.80 -11.74
C GLU A 179 -31.43 -12.58 -10.87
N TRP A 180 -31.29 -11.96 -9.70
CA TRP A 180 -32.41 -11.60 -8.82
C TRP A 180 -33.43 -10.69 -9.52
N LYS A 181 -32.98 -9.68 -10.25
CA LYS A 181 -33.86 -8.76 -10.99
C LYS A 181 -34.64 -9.46 -12.10
N LYS A 182 -34.07 -10.52 -12.69
CA LYS A 182 -34.70 -11.33 -13.75
C LYS A 182 -35.64 -12.39 -13.19
N ALA A 183 -35.48 -12.78 -11.92
CA ALA A 183 -36.30 -13.80 -11.30
C ALA A 183 -37.77 -13.35 -11.16
N PRO A 184 -38.74 -14.28 -11.24
CA PRO A 184 -40.17 -13.97 -11.09
C PRO A 184 -40.47 -13.20 -9.79
N ARG A 185 -41.38 -12.22 -9.88
CA ARG A 185 -41.86 -11.50 -8.69
C ARG A 185 -42.73 -12.41 -7.85
N LEU A 186 -42.52 -12.35 -6.53
CA LEU A 186 -43.32 -13.05 -5.54
C LEU A 186 -44.37 -12.11 -4.96
N ASP A 187 -45.14 -12.59 -3.99
CA ASP A 187 -45.91 -11.69 -3.14
C ASP A 187 -44.97 -10.74 -2.37
N LYS A 188 -45.52 -9.59 -1.99
CA LYS A 188 -44.75 -8.50 -1.40
C LYS A 188 -43.98 -8.91 -0.15
N LYS A 189 -44.53 -9.83 0.66
CA LYS A 189 -43.91 -10.23 1.93
C LYS A 189 -42.75 -11.19 1.68
N ALA A 190 -42.99 -12.26 0.93
CA ALA A 190 -41.94 -13.23 0.61
C ALA A 190 -40.76 -12.59 -0.12
N ASP A 191 -41.02 -11.68 -1.06
CA ASP A 191 -39.96 -10.97 -1.79
C ASP A 191 -39.13 -10.06 -0.87
N ALA A 192 -39.79 -9.37 0.06
CA ALA A 192 -39.13 -8.48 1.01
C ALA A 192 -38.22 -9.25 1.99
N ASP A 193 -38.68 -10.40 2.49
CA ASP A 193 -37.91 -11.23 3.43
C ASP A 193 -36.64 -11.80 2.77
N LEU A 194 -36.77 -12.34 1.56
CA LEU A 194 -35.64 -12.85 0.79
C LEU A 194 -34.69 -11.73 0.36
N TRP A 195 -35.23 -10.57 -0.06
CA TRP A 195 -34.42 -9.41 -0.40
C TRP A 195 -33.61 -8.90 0.80
N LYS A 196 -34.22 -8.88 1.99
CA LYS A 196 -33.53 -8.48 3.23
C LYS A 196 -32.34 -9.39 3.52
N ARG A 197 -32.50 -10.72 3.38
CA ARG A 197 -31.40 -11.68 3.53
C ARG A 197 -30.30 -11.46 2.50
N PHE A 198 -30.67 -11.41 1.21
CA PHE A 198 -29.73 -11.17 0.11
C PHE A 198 -28.92 -9.88 0.29
N SER A 199 -29.61 -8.76 0.53
CA SER A 199 -28.98 -7.45 0.69
C SER A 199 -28.10 -7.37 1.94
N THR A 200 -28.49 -8.03 3.04
CA THR A 200 -27.67 -8.11 4.26
C THR A 200 -26.34 -8.83 3.99
N SER A 201 -26.37 -9.97 3.31
CA SER A 201 -25.17 -10.74 2.95
C SER A 201 -24.22 -9.94 2.06
N ARG A 202 -24.76 -9.29 1.02
CA ARG A 202 -23.98 -8.42 0.13
C ARG A 202 -23.36 -7.24 0.88
N ASN A 203 -24.17 -6.53 1.69
CA ASN A 203 -23.70 -5.37 2.45
C ASN A 203 -22.62 -5.75 3.47
N LYS A 204 -22.73 -6.94 4.09
CA LYS A 204 -21.70 -7.48 5.00
C LYS A 204 -20.37 -7.68 4.29
N PHE A 205 -20.38 -8.31 3.12
CA PHE A 205 -19.19 -8.48 2.28
C PHE A 205 -18.60 -7.12 1.85
N ASP A 206 -19.42 -6.22 1.32
CA ASP A 206 -18.97 -4.90 0.85
C ASP A 206 -18.33 -4.06 1.97
N LYS A 207 -18.91 -4.10 3.18
CA LYS A 207 -18.35 -3.45 4.37
C LYS A 207 -16.98 -4.01 4.71
N ARG A 208 -16.84 -5.35 4.79
CA ARG A 208 -15.56 -6.01 5.07
C ARG A 208 -14.51 -5.68 4.02
N ARG A 209 -14.86 -5.77 2.73
CA ARG A 209 -13.98 -5.42 1.61
C ARG A 209 -13.46 -4.00 1.75
N ARG A 210 -14.35 -3.04 2.01
CA ARG A 210 -13.98 -1.63 2.19
C ARG A 210 -13.03 -1.45 3.37
N THR A 211 -13.34 -2.03 4.52
CA THR A 211 -12.48 -1.96 5.71
C THR A 211 -11.10 -2.59 5.47
N HIS A 212 -11.04 -3.75 4.81
CA HIS A 212 -9.79 -4.44 4.49
C HIS A 212 -8.88 -3.56 3.62
N PHE A 213 -9.38 -3.05 2.50
CA PHE A 213 -8.57 -2.19 1.62
C PHE A 213 -8.24 -0.84 2.23
N ALA A 214 -9.12 -0.27 3.06
CA ALA A 214 -8.81 0.94 3.81
C ALA A 214 -7.66 0.71 4.80
N THR A 215 -7.67 -0.42 5.52
CA THR A 215 -6.61 -0.80 6.47
C THR A 215 -5.28 -1.02 5.75
N LEU A 216 -5.30 -1.75 4.62
CA LEU A 216 -4.10 -1.94 3.80
C LEU A 216 -3.55 -0.61 3.26
N LEU A 217 -4.42 0.28 2.80
CA LEU A 217 -4.02 1.60 2.31
C LEU A 217 -3.41 2.45 3.44
N GLN A 218 -4.01 2.43 4.63
CA GLN A 218 -3.49 3.14 5.80
C GLN A 218 -2.12 2.61 6.21
N ALA A 219 -1.94 1.28 6.27
CA ALA A 219 -0.66 0.66 6.58
C ALA A 219 0.41 1.05 5.55
N GLN A 220 0.09 1.00 4.24
CA GLN A 220 1.00 1.43 3.18
C GLN A 220 1.35 2.92 3.28
N SER A 221 0.40 3.78 3.64
CA SER A 221 0.63 5.21 3.85
C SER A 221 1.56 5.47 5.03
N ALA A 222 1.37 4.75 6.15
CA ALA A 222 2.24 4.87 7.32
C ALA A 222 3.69 4.45 7.01
N VAL A 223 3.88 3.34 6.26
CA VAL A 223 5.21 2.92 5.79
C VAL A 223 5.85 3.99 4.91
N LYS A 224 5.08 4.56 3.98
CA LYS A 224 5.57 5.62 3.09
C LYS A 224 6.03 6.85 3.88
N SER A 225 5.21 7.36 4.80
CA SER A 225 5.57 8.53 5.61
C SER A 225 6.79 8.28 6.49
N ALA A 226 6.91 7.08 7.10
CA ALA A 226 8.11 6.72 7.85
C ALA A 226 9.37 6.73 6.97
N LYS A 227 9.29 6.19 5.75
CA LYS A 227 10.39 6.20 4.78
C LYS A 227 10.72 7.59 4.25
N GLU A 228 9.73 8.46 4.07
CA GLU A 228 9.94 9.86 3.69
C GLU A 228 10.74 10.63 4.74
N ILE A 229 10.47 10.41 6.03
CA ILE A 229 11.24 11.01 7.13
C ILE A 229 12.70 10.52 7.09
N ILE A 230 12.90 9.20 6.94
CA ILE A 230 14.24 8.59 6.85
C ILE A 230 15.04 9.17 5.68
N VAL A 231 14.40 9.29 4.51
CA VAL A 231 15.03 9.85 3.30
C VAL A 231 15.35 11.34 3.48
N SER A 232 14.43 12.13 4.02
CA SER A 232 14.64 13.55 4.26
C SER A 232 15.83 13.79 5.19
N GLU A 233 15.97 12.96 6.22
CA GLU A 233 17.11 13.06 7.13
C GLU A 233 18.40 12.61 6.45
N ALA A 234 18.38 11.51 5.69
CA ALA A 234 19.51 11.06 4.88
C ALA A 234 19.99 12.14 3.92
N GLU A 235 19.08 12.85 3.26
CA GLU A 235 19.39 13.96 2.35
C GLU A 235 20.04 15.14 3.08
N SER A 236 19.55 15.49 4.28
CA SER A 236 20.15 16.56 5.10
C SER A 236 21.60 16.28 5.52
N LEU A 237 21.96 15.00 5.62
CA LEU A 237 23.28 14.52 6.03
C LEU A 237 24.27 14.35 4.86
N ALA A 238 23.81 14.44 3.62
CA ALA A 238 24.60 14.08 2.43
C ALA A 238 25.91 14.86 2.28
N ASN A 239 25.92 16.12 2.74
CA ASN A 239 27.08 17.02 2.66
C ASN A 239 27.74 17.28 4.03
N SER A 240 27.42 16.48 5.04
CA SER A 240 28.03 16.60 6.37
C SER A 240 29.51 16.20 6.33
N HIS A 241 30.35 16.94 7.04
CA HIS A 241 31.77 16.65 7.21
C HIS A 241 32.09 16.00 8.57
N ASP A 242 31.08 15.78 9.42
CA ASP A 242 31.23 14.95 10.63
C ASP A 242 31.19 13.47 10.23
N TRP A 243 32.34 12.97 9.77
CA TRP A 243 32.45 11.65 9.16
C TRP A 243 32.03 10.49 10.07
N VAL A 244 32.28 10.59 11.37
CA VAL A 244 32.06 9.47 12.31
C VAL A 244 30.60 9.45 12.76
N ALA A 245 30.07 10.58 13.22
CA ALA A 245 28.68 10.63 13.70
C ALA A 245 27.71 10.39 12.54
N THR A 246 27.97 11.00 11.37
CA THR A 246 27.09 10.87 10.20
C THR A 246 27.10 9.44 9.66
N ALA A 247 28.24 8.75 9.61
CA ALA A 247 28.29 7.34 9.18
C ALA A 247 27.49 6.42 10.13
N ARG A 248 27.56 6.66 11.46
CA ARG A 248 26.73 5.94 12.43
C ARG A 248 25.25 6.26 12.22
N ARG A 249 24.89 7.51 11.91
CA ARG A 249 23.51 7.90 11.64
C ARG A 249 22.95 7.24 10.38
N TYR A 250 23.70 7.20 9.28
CA TYR A 250 23.29 6.45 8.08
C TYR A 250 23.05 4.96 8.34
N LYS A 251 23.84 4.33 9.23
CA LYS A 251 23.58 2.96 9.66
C LYS A 251 22.25 2.84 10.39
N ALA A 252 21.98 3.72 11.36
CA ALA A 252 20.70 3.74 12.09
C ALA A 252 19.51 4.00 11.15
N LEU A 253 19.65 4.91 10.18
CA LEU A 253 18.61 5.18 9.18
C LEU A 253 18.35 3.96 8.29
N MET A 254 19.38 3.20 7.92
CA MET A 254 19.22 1.94 7.18
C MET A 254 18.47 0.89 8.02
N ASP A 255 18.74 0.81 9.31
CA ASP A 255 18.05 -0.12 10.20
C ASP A 255 16.57 0.28 10.38
N GLN A 256 16.30 1.59 10.55
CA GLN A 256 14.94 2.13 10.54
C GLN A 256 14.22 1.84 9.20
N TRP A 257 14.91 1.98 8.08
CA TRP A 257 14.35 1.68 6.75
C TRP A 257 13.90 0.21 6.64
N LYS A 258 14.71 -0.73 7.15
CA LYS A 258 14.38 -2.15 7.17
C LYS A 258 13.19 -2.44 8.10
N LEU A 259 13.12 -1.78 9.25
CA LEU A 259 12.05 -1.94 10.23
C LEU A 259 10.70 -1.37 9.76
N SER A 260 10.70 -0.33 8.92
CA SER A 260 9.47 0.30 8.39
C SER A 260 8.65 -0.62 7.48
N GLY A 261 9.16 -1.78 7.07
CA GLY A 261 8.44 -2.75 6.23
C GLY A 261 8.35 -2.34 4.75
N ARG A 262 7.41 -2.96 4.02
CA ARG A 262 7.24 -2.78 2.57
C ARG A 262 5.97 -1.97 2.27
N GLY A 263 6.14 -0.90 1.50
CA GLY A 263 5.05 -0.04 1.03
C GLY A 263 4.63 -0.42 -0.39
N LYS A 264 4.10 0.56 -1.14
CA LYS A 264 3.84 0.40 -2.58
C LYS A 264 5.16 0.31 -3.34
N LYS A 265 5.30 -0.68 -4.22
CA LYS A 265 6.53 -0.96 -4.98
C LYS A 265 7.15 0.28 -5.63
N ASN A 266 6.33 1.10 -6.30
CA ASN A 266 6.83 2.29 -7.01
C ASN A 266 7.28 3.40 -6.06
N ASP A 267 6.58 3.62 -4.95
CA ASP A 267 6.94 4.64 -3.96
C ASP A 267 8.21 4.23 -3.21
N ASP A 268 8.29 2.96 -2.80
CA ASP A 268 9.47 2.38 -2.15
C ASP A 268 10.72 2.50 -3.04
N ALA A 269 10.61 2.22 -4.35
CA ALA A 269 11.72 2.31 -5.29
C ALA A 269 12.25 3.75 -5.42
N LYS A 270 11.35 4.74 -5.51
CA LYS A 270 11.74 6.16 -5.60
C LYS A 270 12.42 6.65 -4.31
N LEU A 271 11.85 6.31 -3.16
CA LEU A 271 12.42 6.67 -1.86
C LEU A 271 13.76 5.99 -1.63
N TRP A 272 13.90 4.72 -2.04
CA TRP A 272 15.16 3.99 -1.93
C TRP A 272 16.27 4.62 -2.78
N LEU A 273 15.96 5.01 -4.02
CA LEU A 273 16.90 5.69 -4.88
C LEU A 273 17.42 6.99 -4.23
N ARG A 274 16.51 7.81 -3.69
CA ARG A 274 16.88 9.05 -2.99
C ARG A 274 17.78 8.78 -1.77
N PHE A 275 17.41 7.80 -0.94
CA PHE A 275 18.22 7.39 0.20
C PHE A 275 19.63 6.96 -0.23
N LYS A 276 19.73 6.12 -1.27
CA LYS A 276 21.00 5.62 -1.79
C LYS A 276 21.85 6.74 -2.38
N THR A 277 21.27 7.64 -3.16
CA THR A 277 21.99 8.81 -3.69
C THR A 277 22.59 9.65 -2.56
N ALA A 278 21.80 9.98 -1.53
CA ALA A 278 22.29 10.75 -0.39
C ALA A 278 23.43 10.03 0.37
N GLN A 279 23.27 8.72 0.60
CA GLN A 279 24.30 7.88 1.21
C GLN A 279 25.58 7.87 0.35
N ASP A 280 25.45 7.67 -0.95
CA ASP A 280 26.57 7.55 -1.88
C ASP A 280 27.34 8.88 -1.98
N THR A 281 26.64 10.02 -2.00
CA THR A 281 27.25 11.35 -1.93
C THR A 281 28.13 11.51 -0.69
N PHE A 282 27.61 11.19 0.49
CA PHE A 282 28.36 11.32 1.75
C PHE A 282 29.59 10.40 1.78
N PHE A 283 29.42 9.11 1.42
CA PHE A 283 30.53 8.16 1.47
C PHE A 283 31.59 8.42 0.39
N ALA A 284 31.20 8.93 -0.79
CA ALA A 284 32.16 9.39 -1.80
C ALA A 284 33.01 10.57 -1.28
N ALA A 285 32.38 11.57 -0.66
CA ALA A 285 33.09 12.71 -0.08
C ALA A 285 34.05 12.29 1.06
N LYS A 286 33.58 11.42 1.96
CA LYS A 286 34.39 10.87 3.05
C LYS A 286 35.58 10.08 2.53
N ASN A 287 35.39 9.22 1.53
CA ASN A 287 36.48 8.42 0.95
C ASN A 287 37.51 9.33 0.27
N SER A 288 37.07 10.35 -0.47
CA SER A 288 37.98 11.34 -1.07
C SER A 288 38.81 12.10 -0.02
N ASP A 289 38.22 12.49 1.11
CA ASP A 289 38.96 13.12 2.22
C ASP A 289 39.99 12.17 2.83
N LEU A 290 39.64 10.88 3.02
CA LEU A 290 40.58 9.86 3.50
C LEU A 290 41.75 9.65 2.52
N GLU A 291 41.47 9.55 1.23
CA GLU A 291 42.48 9.42 0.18
C GLU A 291 43.44 10.61 0.16
N LYS A 292 42.92 11.84 0.26
CA LYS A 292 43.73 13.07 0.35
C LYS A 292 44.65 13.04 1.57
N ARG A 293 44.11 12.70 2.75
CA ARG A 293 44.89 12.60 3.99
C ARG A 293 45.98 11.54 3.89
N GLN A 294 45.66 10.40 3.28
CA GLN A 294 46.62 9.33 3.06
C GLN A 294 47.73 9.77 2.10
N GLY A 295 47.40 10.45 1.00
CA GLY A 295 48.38 11.01 0.06
C GLY A 295 49.34 11.99 0.74
N THR A 296 48.82 12.96 1.50
CA THR A 296 49.65 13.90 2.28
C THR A 296 50.54 13.17 3.29
N MET A 297 50.06 12.09 3.90
CA MET A 297 50.81 11.31 4.87
C MET A 297 51.96 10.51 4.24
N VAL A 298 51.76 10.00 3.01
CA VAL A 298 52.81 9.35 2.20
C VAL A 298 53.87 10.36 1.76
N GLU A 299 53.47 11.53 1.29
CA GLU A 299 54.42 12.61 0.93
C GLU A 299 55.24 13.08 2.14
N ASN A 300 54.58 13.24 3.30
CA ASN A 300 55.27 13.59 4.55
C ASN A 300 56.23 12.48 4.99
N LEU A 301 55.88 11.21 4.79
CA LEU A 301 56.74 10.07 5.10
C LEU A 301 58.01 10.13 4.25
N ALA A 302 57.89 10.29 2.93
CA ALA A 302 59.05 10.41 2.04
C ALA A 302 59.96 11.58 2.42
N LYS A 303 59.38 12.75 2.77
CA LYS A 303 60.15 13.90 3.27
C LYS A 303 60.92 13.57 4.56
N ARG A 304 60.32 12.83 5.50
CA ARG A 304 61.00 12.38 6.73
C ARG A 304 62.09 11.35 6.42
N GLU A 305 61.87 10.44 5.50
CA GLU A 305 62.87 9.45 5.08
C GLU A 305 64.12 10.11 4.47
N THR A 306 63.94 11.14 3.64
CA THR A 306 65.08 11.91 3.11
C THR A 306 65.77 12.70 4.23
N LEU A 307 64.99 13.42 5.04
CA LEU A 307 65.57 14.33 6.03
C LEU A 307 66.30 13.60 7.16
N ILE A 308 65.88 12.39 7.53
CA ILE A 308 66.58 11.61 8.55
C ILE A 308 67.96 11.15 8.07
N LEU A 309 68.13 10.86 6.78
CA LEU A 309 69.43 10.52 6.19
C LEU A 309 70.37 11.72 6.20
N GLU A 310 69.86 12.92 5.90
CA GLU A 310 70.63 14.16 6.01
C GLU A 310 71.07 14.45 7.45
N ILE A 311 70.22 14.13 8.43
CA ILE A 311 70.51 14.29 9.86
C ILE A 311 71.59 13.29 10.30
N GLU A 312 71.48 12.03 9.91
CA GLU A 312 72.49 11.00 10.22
C GLU A 312 73.85 11.27 9.58
N ALA A 313 73.87 11.88 8.39
CA ALA A 313 75.10 12.27 7.70
C ALA A 313 75.90 13.37 8.41
N LEU A 314 75.38 13.97 9.50
CA LEU A 314 76.16 14.84 10.38
C LEU A 314 77.20 14.07 11.22
N LEU A 315 77.09 12.73 11.25
CA LEU A 315 78.06 11.85 11.88
C LEU A 315 79.02 11.26 10.83
N PRO A 316 80.32 11.11 11.14
CA PRO A 316 81.00 11.53 12.37
C PRO A 316 81.19 13.06 12.46
N ILE A 317 81.23 13.60 13.69
CA ILE A 317 81.33 15.04 13.93
C ILE A 317 82.78 15.50 13.76
N ASN A 318 83.08 16.10 12.61
CA ASN A 318 84.41 16.68 12.33
C ASN A 318 84.51 18.15 12.79
N ASN A 319 83.42 18.91 12.64
CA ASN A 319 83.33 20.32 13.07
C ASN A 319 82.03 20.53 13.86
N LEU A 320 82.18 20.73 15.17
CA LEU A 320 81.04 20.81 16.08
C LEU A 320 80.13 22.01 15.80
N GLU A 321 80.67 23.21 15.57
CA GLU A 321 79.84 24.42 15.37
C GLU A 321 79.03 24.32 14.07
N GLU A 322 79.63 23.75 13.03
CA GLU A 322 78.96 23.50 11.77
C GLU A 322 77.87 22.42 11.91
N ALA A 323 78.18 21.30 12.58
CA ALA A 323 77.21 20.23 12.83
C ALA A 323 76.00 20.74 13.62
N ARG A 324 76.21 21.56 14.67
CA ARG A 324 75.14 22.18 15.45
C ARG A 324 74.25 23.12 14.64
N ARG A 325 74.84 23.92 13.74
CA ARG A 325 74.08 24.82 12.87
C ARG A 325 73.21 24.01 11.91
N LYS A 326 73.82 23.05 11.19
CA LYS A 326 73.12 22.18 10.25
C LYS A 326 72.03 21.35 10.94
N PHE A 327 72.30 20.81 12.12
CA PHE A 327 71.31 20.07 12.90
C PHE A 327 70.10 20.92 13.27
N ARG A 328 70.31 22.17 13.73
CA ARG A 328 69.20 23.10 14.03
C ARG A 328 68.35 23.41 12.78
N ASP A 329 68.99 23.61 11.64
CA ASP A 329 68.30 23.86 10.37
C ASP A 329 67.45 22.65 9.93
N LEU A 330 68.03 21.45 10.01
CA LEU A 330 67.35 20.19 9.69
C LEU A 330 66.23 19.89 10.69
N GLN A 331 66.42 20.15 11.98
CA GLN A 331 65.40 20.04 13.01
C GLN A 331 64.21 20.98 12.74
N SER A 332 64.47 22.22 12.30
CA SER A 332 63.42 23.16 11.90
C SER A 332 62.64 22.67 10.68
N LYS A 333 63.32 22.08 9.68
CA LYS A 333 62.65 21.43 8.54
C LYS A 333 61.83 20.22 9.00
N TRP A 334 62.37 19.43 9.92
CA TRP A 334 61.74 18.22 10.46
C TRP A 334 60.42 18.53 11.18
N SER A 335 60.41 19.55 12.03
CA SER A 335 59.21 19.98 12.77
C SER A 335 58.11 20.53 11.87
N LYS A 336 58.45 21.02 10.67
CA LYS A 336 57.48 21.52 9.68
C LYS A 336 56.82 20.40 8.87
N ILE A 337 57.37 19.17 8.89
CA ILE A 337 56.75 18.04 8.22
C ILE A 337 55.55 17.57 9.05
N GLY A 338 54.37 17.56 8.40
CA GLY A 338 53.12 17.17 9.02
C GLY A 338 53.04 15.70 9.45
N MET A 339 51.82 15.25 9.69
CA MET A 339 51.52 13.89 10.15
C MET A 339 52.06 12.84 9.16
N THR A 340 52.80 11.84 9.67
CA THR A 340 53.30 10.66 8.93
C THR A 340 52.75 9.35 9.47
N GLU A 341 53.05 8.22 8.83
CA GLU A 341 52.71 6.88 9.32
C GLU A 341 53.10 6.65 10.77
N ARG A 342 52.12 6.31 11.63
CA ARG A 342 52.34 6.13 13.08
C ARG A 342 53.37 5.04 13.37
N SER A 343 53.33 3.94 12.61
CA SER A 343 54.24 2.80 12.75
C SER A 343 55.72 3.18 12.59
N LYS A 344 56.03 4.19 11.76
CA LYS A 344 57.40 4.61 11.42
C LYS A 344 57.96 5.68 12.35
N ARG A 345 57.12 6.36 13.14
CA ARG A 345 57.53 7.51 13.98
C ARG A 345 58.64 7.15 14.97
N ALA A 346 58.41 6.10 15.75
CA ALA A 346 59.37 5.67 16.78
C ALA A 346 60.75 5.35 16.19
N ALA A 347 60.80 4.80 14.97
CA ALA A 347 62.07 4.52 14.30
C ALA A 347 62.79 5.80 13.89
N PHE A 348 62.07 6.80 13.37
CA PHE A 348 62.67 8.10 13.07
C PHE A 348 63.11 8.85 14.33
N ASP A 349 62.28 8.86 15.37
CA ASP A 349 62.58 9.55 16.63
C ASP A 349 63.86 8.99 17.24
N LYS A 350 64.02 7.66 17.28
CA LYS A 350 65.25 7.00 17.75
C LYS A 350 66.51 7.41 16.95
N ARG A 351 66.40 7.49 15.62
CA ARG A 351 67.51 7.89 14.73
C ARG A 351 67.87 9.35 14.93
N PHE A 352 66.86 10.21 15.07
CA PHE A 352 67.02 11.63 15.34
C PHE A 352 67.71 11.86 16.69
N GLU A 353 67.22 11.19 17.74
CA GLU A 353 67.77 11.25 19.10
C GLU A 353 69.22 10.76 19.16
N ALA A 354 69.60 9.77 18.36
CA ALA A 354 70.98 9.28 18.32
C ALA A 354 71.96 10.36 17.85
N VAL A 355 71.61 11.13 16.82
CA VAL A 355 72.42 12.25 16.33
C VAL A 355 72.41 13.41 17.32
N GLU A 356 71.24 13.73 17.89
CA GLU A 356 71.12 14.77 18.92
C GLU A 356 72.02 14.46 20.13
N LYS A 357 71.99 13.21 20.59
CA LYS A 357 72.82 12.73 21.70
C LYS A 357 74.31 12.84 21.37
N ALA A 358 74.73 12.40 20.18
CA ALA A 358 76.13 12.49 19.76
C ALA A 358 76.62 13.96 19.70
N ILE A 359 75.79 14.89 19.22
CA ILE A 359 76.12 16.33 19.23
C ILE A 359 76.23 16.84 20.66
N LYS A 360 75.29 16.50 21.56
CA LYS A 360 75.35 16.90 22.97
C LYS A 360 76.57 16.34 23.69
N GLU A 361 76.95 15.10 23.43
CA GLU A 361 78.15 14.48 24.00
C GLU A 361 79.43 15.15 23.49
N ALA A 362 79.51 15.48 22.20
CA ALA A 362 80.63 16.24 21.63
C ALA A 362 80.71 17.67 22.19
N GLU A 363 79.57 18.34 22.43
CA GLU A 363 79.50 19.62 23.14
C GLU A 363 79.99 19.51 24.57
N ALA A 364 79.53 18.50 25.31
CA ALA A 364 79.94 18.26 26.68
C ALA A 364 81.44 17.95 26.78
N GLU A 365 82.01 17.20 25.83
CA GLU A 365 83.43 16.90 25.79
C GLU A 365 84.28 18.13 25.45
N LYS A 366 83.88 18.91 24.45
CA LYS A 366 84.52 20.20 24.14
C LYS A 366 84.48 21.13 25.35
N TRP A 367 83.34 21.22 26.03
CA TRP A 367 83.19 21.99 27.27
C TRP A 367 84.08 21.47 28.39
N ARG A 368 84.11 20.15 28.65
CA ARG A 368 84.96 19.53 29.68
C ARG A 368 86.43 19.86 29.49
N LYS A 369 86.93 19.81 28.25
CA LYS A 369 88.32 20.15 27.90
C LYS A 369 88.62 21.66 28.00
N SER A 370 87.61 22.50 27.85
CA SER A 370 87.73 23.96 27.88
C SER A 370 87.24 24.59 29.19
N ASP A 371 86.78 23.79 30.16
CA ASP A 371 86.26 24.25 31.44
C ASP A 371 87.37 24.99 32.21
N PRO A 372 87.25 26.33 32.36
CA PRO A 372 88.28 27.13 33.03
C PRO A 372 88.49 26.71 34.48
N THR A 373 87.44 26.23 35.16
CA THR A 373 87.49 25.85 36.57
C THR A 373 88.15 24.49 36.75
N ALA A 374 87.87 23.51 35.88
CA ALA A 374 88.53 22.22 35.88
C ALA A 374 90.02 22.36 35.53
N LYS A 375 90.34 23.17 34.52
CA LYS A 375 91.72 23.50 34.15
C LYS A 375 92.47 24.22 35.28
N ALA A 376 91.81 25.15 35.98
CA ALA A 376 92.41 25.83 37.14
C ALA A 376 92.68 24.87 38.32
N ARG A 377 91.77 23.95 38.63
CA ARG A 377 92.00 22.93 39.68
C ARG A 377 93.11 21.95 39.30
N ALA A 378 93.16 21.51 38.04
CA ALA A 378 94.25 20.65 37.56
C ALA A 378 95.61 21.37 37.68
N ASN A 379 95.68 22.65 37.30
CA ASN A 379 96.86 23.50 37.50
C ASN A 379 97.24 23.64 38.99
N ASP A 380 96.26 23.83 39.89
CA ASP A 380 96.51 23.95 41.33
C ASP A 380 97.07 22.65 41.94
N VAL A 381 96.53 21.49 41.55
CA VAL A 381 97.04 20.19 41.99
C VAL A 381 98.48 19.95 41.53
N VAL A 382 98.79 20.27 40.26
CA VAL A 382 100.17 20.20 39.73
C VAL A 382 101.09 21.14 40.50
N SER A 383 100.65 22.37 40.79
CA SER A 383 101.40 23.34 41.60
C SER A 383 101.68 22.83 43.02
N GLN A 384 100.68 22.29 43.70
CA GLN A 384 100.80 21.74 45.06
C GLN A 384 101.72 20.51 45.11
N LEU A 385 101.62 19.60 44.15
CA LEU A 385 102.49 18.42 44.07
C LEU A 385 103.94 18.83 43.76
N SER A 386 104.15 19.79 42.85
CA SER A 386 105.48 20.35 42.56
C SER A 386 106.10 21.00 43.80
N ALA A 387 105.33 21.82 44.53
CA ALA A 387 105.77 22.41 45.80
C ALA A 387 106.09 21.36 46.87
N ALA A 388 105.30 20.28 46.96
CA ALA A 388 105.54 19.19 47.90
C ALA A 388 106.82 18.41 47.56
N VAL A 389 107.06 18.11 46.28
CA VAL A 389 108.32 17.48 45.80
C VAL A 389 109.51 18.35 46.19
N ALA A 390 109.48 19.65 45.85
CA ALA A 390 110.55 20.58 46.18
C ALA A 390 110.81 20.67 47.69
N ASN A 391 109.76 20.62 48.52
CA ASN A 391 109.89 20.64 49.97
C ASN A 391 110.53 19.35 50.52
N TYR A 392 110.10 18.17 50.06
CA TYR A 392 110.70 16.90 50.48
C TYR A 392 112.17 16.80 50.03
N GLU A 393 112.50 17.28 48.82
CA GLU A 393 113.88 17.36 48.33
C GLU A 393 114.74 18.31 49.18
N ALA A 394 114.23 19.49 49.51
CA ALA A 394 114.94 20.45 50.36
C ALA A 394 115.14 19.91 51.79
N GLN A 395 114.14 19.22 52.36
CA GLN A 395 114.26 18.57 53.67
C GLN A 395 115.25 17.40 53.63
N ALA A 396 115.27 16.61 52.55
CA ALA A 396 116.24 15.54 52.36
C ALA A 396 117.66 16.11 52.33
N ALA A 397 117.91 17.18 51.57
CA ALA A 397 119.20 17.86 51.50
C ALA A 397 119.65 18.42 52.87
N LYS A 398 118.72 18.99 53.65
CA LYS A 398 119.02 19.42 55.03
C LYS A 398 119.35 18.25 55.95
N ALA A 399 118.64 17.12 55.83
CA ALA A 399 118.90 15.93 56.64
C ALA A 399 120.26 15.28 56.32
N ASP A 400 120.68 15.28 55.05
CA ASP A 400 122.04 14.87 54.66
C ASP A 400 123.10 15.81 55.25
N ALA A 401 122.90 17.12 55.15
CA ALA A 401 123.83 18.12 55.69
C ALA A 401 123.97 18.01 57.23
N ALA A 402 122.94 17.51 57.91
CA ALA A 402 122.95 17.23 59.35
C ALA A 402 123.48 15.82 59.72
N GLY A 403 123.94 15.02 58.75
CA GLY A 403 124.49 13.68 58.96
C GLY A 403 123.45 12.58 59.23
N ASN A 404 122.16 12.85 59.08
CA ASN A 404 121.08 11.88 59.32
C ASN A 404 120.66 11.16 58.02
N VAL A 405 121.52 10.24 57.59
CA VAL A 405 121.38 9.51 56.31
C VAL A 405 120.05 8.75 56.21
N LYS A 406 119.61 8.11 57.31
CA LYS A 406 118.34 7.37 57.34
C LYS A 406 117.16 8.30 57.05
N LYS A 407 117.13 9.48 57.69
CA LYS A 407 116.04 10.44 57.48
C LYS A 407 116.05 11.05 56.09
N ALA A 408 117.23 11.32 55.53
CA ALA A 408 117.35 11.82 54.16
C ALA A 408 116.87 10.78 53.13
N GLY A 409 117.13 9.49 53.35
CA GLY A 409 116.62 8.39 52.52
C GLY A 409 115.09 8.35 52.47
N GLU A 410 114.43 8.35 53.65
CA GLU A 410 112.96 8.37 53.75
C GLU A 410 112.34 9.59 53.01
N LEU A 411 112.96 10.76 53.13
CA LEU A 411 112.48 11.99 52.48
C LEU A 411 112.66 11.96 50.96
N ARG A 412 113.74 11.34 50.46
CA ARG A 412 113.93 11.10 49.02
C ARG A 412 112.93 10.11 48.45
N GLU A 413 112.62 9.04 49.18
CA GLU A 413 111.56 8.10 48.79
C GLU A 413 110.20 8.80 48.74
N ALA A 414 109.90 9.64 49.74
CA ALA A 414 108.69 10.47 49.73
C ALA A 414 108.65 11.43 48.52
N ALA A 415 109.76 12.12 48.21
CA ALA A 415 109.86 12.97 47.03
C ALA A 415 109.66 12.18 45.73
N THR A 416 110.23 10.98 45.63
CA THR A 416 110.12 10.10 44.46
C THR A 416 108.67 9.65 44.26
N ALA A 417 107.99 9.25 45.33
CA ALA A 417 106.57 8.91 45.29
C ALA A 417 105.70 10.11 44.83
N ARG A 418 106.02 11.33 45.28
CA ARG A 418 105.28 12.53 44.86
C ARG A 418 105.61 12.95 43.42
N ARG A 419 106.83 12.70 42.91
CA ARG A 419 107.16 12.88 41.49
C ARG A 419 106.36 11.96 40.59
N ALA A 420 106.15 10.71 40.99
CA ALA A 420 105.30 9.78 40.24
C ALA A 420 103.85 10.31 40.14
N TRP A 421 103.32 10.88 41.22
CA TRP A 421 101.99 11.51 41.21
C TRP A 421 101.95 12.81 40.41
N LEU A 422 103.01 13.63 40.47
CA LEU A 422 103.14 14.85 39.68
C LEU A 422 103.13 14.54 38.17
N ALA A 423 103.89 13.54 37.73
CA ALA A 423 103.93 13.13 36.33
C ALA A 423 102.54 12.69 35.81
N GLU A 424 101.76 11.99 36.64
CA GLU A 424 100.38 11.61 36.29
C GLU A 424 99.44 12.82 36.28
N ALA A 425 99.61 13.77 37.21
CA ALA A 425 98.83 15.01 37.25
C ALA A 425 99.12 15.93 36.06
N GLU A 426 100.39 16.05 35.64
CA GLU A 426 100.81 16.79 34.45
C GLU A 426 100.26 16.19 33.16
N LYS A 427 100.23 14.85 33.09
CA LYS A 427 99.59 14.12 31.99
C LYS A 427 98.08 14.43 31.94
N GLY A 428 97.38 14.40 33.07
CA GLY A 428 95.96 14.80 33.15
C GLY A 428 95.72 16.27 32.78
N LEU A 429 96.65 17.17 33.12
CA LEU A 429 96.57 18.58 32.73
C LEU A 429 96.71 18.77 31.20
N SER A 430 97.55 17.94 30.55
CA SER A 430 97.76 18.01 29.10
C SER A 430 96.49 17.70 28.28
N GLU A 431 95.52 16.98 28.87
CA GLU A 431 94.22 16.69 28.27
C GLU A 431 93.33 17.94 28.11
N PHE A 432 93.62 19.05 28.82
CA PHE A 432 92.93 20.35 28.72
C PHE A 432 93.59 21.32 27.72
N THR A 433 94.58 20.86 26.97
CA THR A 433 95.36 21.66 26.00
C THR A 433 95.28 21.15 24.56
N ASN A 434 94.67 19.97 24.32
CA ASN A 434 94.50 19.35 22.99
C ASN A 434 93.04 19.24 22.54
#